data_AF-A0A7R9U6S2-F1
#
_entry.id   AF-A0A7R9U6S2-F1
#
_cell.length_a   1.000
_cell.length_b   1.000
_cell.length_c   1.000
_cell.angle_alpha   90.00
_cell.angle_beta   90.00
_cell.angle_gamma   90.00
#
_symmetry.space_group_name_H-M   'P 1'
#
loop_
_entity.id
_entity.type
_entity.pdbx_description
1 polymer ?
#
loop_
_entity_poly.entity_id
_entity_poly.type
_entity_poly.pdbx_seq_one_letter_code
_entity_poly.pdbx_strand_id
1 'polypeptide(L)'
;RFRSFAAVLCAFRSLCAMPSLVTQDSSSQALDFVAQLVQRYLADHQYDSATFLAERLLAEEPISEHAHLLAQSHLYAGRHAAALAVLEPYTDLRARYLSAQAAFRL
;
A
#
# COMPACT_ATOMS: atom_id res chain seq x y z
N ARG A 1 10.76 22.08 -2.42
CA ARG A 1 10.75 22.23 -0.94
C ARG A 1 10.34 20.91 -0.27
N PHE A 2 11.15 19.85 -0.39
CA PHE A 2 10.90 18.52 0.20
C PHE A 2 12.19 18.01 0.87
N ARG A 3 12.63 18.66 1.95
CA ARG A 3 13.87 18.29 2.67
C ARG A 3 13.67 17.84 4.12
N SER A 4 12.43 17.61 4.57
CA SER A 4 12.16 17.41 6.00
C SER A 4 11.59 16.04 6.42
N PHE A 5 11.32 15.11 5.50
CA PHE A 5 10.76 13.80 5.89
C PHE A 5 11.80 12.79 6.37
N ALA A 6 13.07 12.92 5.94
CA ALA A 6 14.14 12.01 6.39
C ALA A 6 14.47 12.17 7.89
N ALA A 7 14.25 13.35 8.46
CA ALA A 7 14.55 13.63 9.86
C ALA A 7 13.55 12.95 10.83
N VAL A 8 12.29 12.77 10.42
CA VAL A 8 11.27 12.15 11.26
C VAL A 8 11.49 10.64 11.38
N LEU A 9 11.95 10.00 10.30
CA LEU A 9 12.27 8.56 10.28
C LEU A 9 13.52 8.21 11.11
N CYS A 10 14.50 9.12 11.20
CA CYS A 10 15.70 8.89 12.03
C CYS A 10 15.41 8.96 13.54
N ALA A 11 14.44 9.77 13.99
CA ALA A 11 14.14 9.91 15.41
C ALA A 11 13.49 8.65 16.01
N PHE A 12 12.72 7.89 15.23
CA PHE A 12 12.10 6.64 15.70
C PHE A 12 13.05 5.45 15.77
N ARG A 13 14.10 5.46 14.94
CA ARG A 13 15.02 4.31 14.82
C ARG A 13 16.07 4.24 15.94
N SER A 14 16.23 5.32 16.73
CA SER A 14 17.27 5.43 17.76
C SER A 14 16.83 4.99 19.17
N LEU A 15 15.56 4.64 19.38
CA LEU A 15 15.02 4.30 20.72
C LEU A 15 14.87 2.80 20.99
N CYS A 16 15.08 1.93 20.00
CA CYS A 16 14.91 0.49 20.16
C CYS A 16 16.25 -0.25 20.01
N ALA A 17 17.19 0.04 20.91
CA ALA A 17 18.31 -0.87 21.18
C ALA A 17 17.82 -2.02 22.10
N MET A 18 17.33 -3.09 21.47
CA MET A 18 17.31 -4.54 21.85
C MET A 18 16.92 -4.95 23.30
N PRO A 19 16.11 -6.03 23.49
CA PRO A 19 16.50 -7.36 23.02
C PRO A 19 15.39 -8.27 22.44
N SER A 20 15.86 -9.25 21.66
CA SER A 20 15.34 -10.63 21.53
C SER A 20 13.92 -10.91 20.97
N LEU A 21 13.88 -11.23 19.68
CA LEU A 21 13.37 -12.50 19.09
C LEU A 21 11.89 -12.93 19.22
N VAL A 22 10.94 -12.08 19.64
CA VAL A 22 9.51 -12.47 19.70
C VAL A 22 8.53 -11.50 18.97
N THR A 23 9.01 -10.40 18.38
CA THR A 23 8.13 -9.35 17.83
C THR A 23 7.84 -9.42 16.32
N GLN A 24 8.40 -10.39 15.58
CA GLN A 24 8.24 -10.41 14.13
C GLN A 24 6.86 -10.90 13.66
N ASP A 25 6.21 -11.79 14.42
CA ASP A 25 4.90 -12.33 14.02
C ASP A 25 3.76 -11.32 14.20
N SER A 26 3.84 -10.44 15.21
CA SER A 26 2.74 -9.51 15.51
C SER A 26 2.62 -8.38 14.49
N SER A 27 3.73 -7.89 13.94
CA SER A 27 3.69 -6.85 12.90
C SER A 27 3.18 -7.39 11.57
N SER A 28 3.61 -8.60 11.17
CA SER A 28 3.12 -9.23 9.94
C SER A 28 1.62 -9.49 10.01
N GLN A 29 1.14 -10.03 11.13
CA GLN A 29 -0.29 -10.28 11.34
C GLN A 29 -1.13 -8.98 11.33
N ALA A 30 -0.57 -7.87 11.83
CA ALA A 30 -1.25 -6.59 11.79
C ALA A 30 -1.39 -6.06 10.34
N LEU A 31 -0.35 -6.21 9.52
CA LEU A 31 -0.38 -5.80 8.10
C LEU A 31 -1.34 -6.68 7.30
N ASP A 32 -1.34 -7.99 7.55
CA ASP A 32 -2.30 -8.93 6.94
C ASP A 32 -3.75 -8.58 7.31
N PHE A 33 -3.99 -8.19 8.56
CA PHE A 33 -5.31 -7.72 9.00
C PHE A 33 -5.73 -6.43 8.28
N VAL A 34 -4.81 -5.49 8.09
CA VAL A 34 -5.10 -4.24 7.34
C VAL A 34 -5.39 -4.54 5.88
N ALA A 35 -4.64 -5.45 5.24
CA ALA A 35 -4.93 -5.89 3.87
C ALA A 35 -6.34 -6.51 3.74
N GLN A 36 -6.74 -7.34 4.71
CA GLN A 36 -8.11 -7.89 4.78
C GLN A 36 -9.16 -6.80 5.00
N LEU A 37 -8.88 -5.79 5.83
CA LEU A 37 -9.78 -4.68 6.07
C LEU A 37 -9.97 -3.81 4.81
N VAL A 38 -8.91 -3.59 4.04
CA VAL A 38 -9.01 -2.91 2.73
C VAL A 38 -9.91 -3.71 1.80
N GLN A 39 -9.71 -5.02 1.66
CA GLN A 39 -10.57 -5.88 0.85
C GLN A 39 -12.04 -5.79 1.28
N ARG A 40 -12.29 -5.75 2.59
CA ARG A 40 -13.64 -5.57 3.13
C ARG A 40 -14.24 -4.23 2.75
N TYR A 41 -13.50 -3.13 2.88
CA TYR A 41 -13.97 -1.81 2.48
C TYR A 41 -14.20 -1.69 0.98
N LEU A 42 -13.40 -2.36 0.15
CA LEU A 42 -13.67 -2.46 -1.29
C LEU A 42 -14.98 -3.18 -1.58
N ALA A 43 -15.25 -4.28 -0.88
CA ALA A 43 -16.51 -5.03 -1.00
C ALA A 43 -17.72 -4.20 -0.52
N ASP A 44 -17.55 -3.38 0.51
CA ASP A 44 -18.59 -2.48 1.04
C ASP A 44 -18.67 -1.15 0.27
N HIS A 45 -17.99 -1.01 -0.88
CA HIS A 45 -17.95 0.18 -1.74
C HIS A 45 -17.38 1.46 -1.07
N GLN A 46 -16.65 1.32 0.04
CA GLN A 46 -16.02 2.42 0.77
C GLN A 46 -14.63 2.75 0.20
N TYR A 47 -14.60 3.23 -1.04
CA TYR A 47 -13.35 3.34 -1.82
C TYR A 47 -12.34 4.33 -1.25
N ASP A 48 -12.77 5.45 -0.68
CA ASP A 48 -11.85 6.42 -0.09
C ASP A 48 -11.15 5.86 1.15
N SER A 49 -11.90 5.18 2.03
CA SER A 49 -11.35 4.50 3.21
C SER A 49 -10.40 3.38 2.81
N ALA A 50 -10.77 2.57 1.82
CA ALA A 50 -9.93 1.50 1.30
C ALA A 50 -8.62 2.05 0.69
N THR A 51 -8.70 3.15 -0.05
CA THR A 51 -7.54 3.82 -0.65
C THR A 51 -6.60 4.32 0.44
N PHE A 52 -7.13 5.04 1.44
CA PHE A 52 -6.33 5.57 2.55
C PHE A 52 -5.58 4.46 3.29
N LEU A 53 -6.25 3.37 3.63
CA LEU A 53 -5.62 2.24 4.31
C LEU A 53 -4.57 1.56 3.43
N ALA A 54 -4.83 1.38 2.13
CA ALA A 54 -3.86 0.80 1.20
C ALA A 54 -2.62 1.69 1.01
N GLU A 55 -2.78 3.02 1.00
CA GLU A 55 -1.65 3.97 0.96
C GLU A 55 -0.78 3.86 2.21
N ARG A 56 -1.40 3.71 3.39
CA ARG A 56 -0.67 3.48 4.64
C ARG A 56 0.07 2.15 4.61
N LEU A 57 -0.59 1.09 4.17
CA LEU A 57 -0.02 -0.25 4.08
C LEU A 57 1.21 -0.28 3.16
N LEU A 58 1.13 0.34 1.98
CA LEU A 58 2.25 0.43 1.05
C LEU A 58 3.40 1.31 1.59
N ALA A 59 3.08 2.36 2.36
CA ALA A 59 4.08 3.23 2.97
C ALA A 59 4.84 2.54 4.11
N GLU A 60 4.19 1.64 4.84
CA GLU A 60 4.82 0.82 5.88
C GLU A 60 5.66 -0.30 5.28
N GLU A 61 5.12 -1.02 4.30
CA GLU A 61 5.81 -2.10 3.62
C GLU A 61 5.61 -2.03 2.09
N PRO A 62 6.63 -1.56 1.34
CA PRO A 62 6.52 -1.32 -0.11
C PRO A 62 6.72 -2.59 -0.95
N ILE A 63 5.86 -3.58 -0.74
CA ILE A 63 5.83 -4.84 -1.53
C ILE A 63 4.81 -4.78 -2.67
N SER A 64 4.99 -5.63 -3.68
CA SER A 64 4.15 -5.66 -4.88
C SER A 64 2.67 -5.92 -4.56
N GLU A 65 2.38 -6.79 -3.59
CA GLU A 65 1.01 -7.13 -3.21
C GLU A 65 0.24 -5.92 -2.67
N HIS A 66 0.88 -5.11 -1.81
CA HIS A 66 0.29 -3.88 -1.29
C HIS A 66 0.10 -2.84 -2.40
N ALA A 67 1.02 -2.77 -3.36
CA ALA A 67 0.89 -1.87 -4.51
C ALA A 67 -0.27 -2.29 -5.42
N HIS A 68 -0.47 -3.60 -5.64
CA HIS A 68 -1.62 -4.11 -6.39
C HIS A 68 -2.93 -3.79 -5.68
N LEU A 69 -2.96 -3.90 -4.35
CA LEU A 69 -4.12 -3.56 -3.52
C LEU A 69 -4.48 -2.07 -3.63
N LEU A 70 -3.48 -1.18 -3.56
CA LEU A 70 -3.65 0.26 -3.75
C LEU A 70 -4.08 0.61 -5.18
N ALA A 71 -3.48 -0.01 -6.20
CA ALA A 71 -3.89 0.20 -7.58
C ALA A 71 -5.33 -0.24 -7.80
N GLN A 72 -5.73 -1.38 -7.23
CA GLN A 72 -7.09 -1.89 -7.28
C GLN A 72 -8.08 -0.94 -6.59
N SER A 73 -7.74 -0.36 -5.44
CA SER A 73 -8.60 0.64 -4.78
C SER A 73 -8.76 1.92 -5.61
N HIS A 74 -7.69 2.42 -6.23
CA HIS A 74 -7.77 3.52 -7.18
C HIS A 74 -8.63 3.20 -8.40
N LEU A 75 -8.54 1.98 -8.95
CA LEU A 75 -9.38 1.55 -10.08
C LEU A 75 -10.87 1.54 -9.73
N TYR A 76 -11.24 1.03 -8.55
CA TYR A 76 -12.62 1.07 -8.08
C TYR A 76 -13.13 2.49 -7.81
N ALA A 77 -12.25 3.38 -7.33
CA ALA A 77 -12.54 4.80 -7.16
C ALA A 77 -12.59 5.59 -8.50
N GLY A 78 -12.35 4.96 -9.65
CA GLY A 78 -12.30 5.62 -10.96
C GLY A 78 -11.03 6.44 -11.22
N ARG A 79 -10.01 6.35 -10.37
CA ARG A 79 -8.75 7.09 -10.45
C ARG A 79 -7.72 6.33 -11.30
N HIS A 80 -8.04 6.09 -12.57
CA HIS A 80 -7.25 5.23 -13.46
C HIS A 80 -5.80 5.71 -13.68
N ALA A 81 -5.57 7.02 -13.78
CA ALA A 81 -4.22 7.58 -13.91
C ALA A 81 -3.36 7.35 -12.66
N ALA A 82 -3.95 7.43 -11.47
CA ALA A 82 -3.25 7.16 -10.21
C ALA A 82 -2.88 5.68 -10.09
N ALA A 83 -3.78 4.77 -10.49
CA ALA A 83 -3.50 3.34 -10.51
C ALA A 83 -2.30 3.00 -11.42
N LEU A 84 -2.19 3.63 -12.60
CA LEU A 84 -1.02 3.46 -13.48
C LEU A 84 0.28 3.93 -12.82
N ALA A 85 0.26 5.10 -12.19
CA ALA A 85 1.45 5.66 -11.54
C ALA A 85 1.95 4.76 -10.38
N VAL A 86 1.02 4.16 -9.62
CA VAL A 86 1.37 3.20 -8.55
C VAL A 86 2.01 1.93 -9.11
N LEU A 87 1.56 1.46 -10.29
CA LEU A 87 2.01 0.21 -10.89
C LEU A 87 3.23 0.35 -11.80
N GLU A 88 3.63 1.56 -12.19
CA GLU A 88 4.79 1.82 -13.04
C GLU A 88 6.07 1.06 -12.63
N PRO A 89 6.46 1.00 -11.34
CA PRO A 89 7.69 0.30 -10.95
C PRO A 89 7.54 -1.23 -10.90
N TYR A 90 6.34 -1.78 -11.06
CA TYR A 90 6.07 -3.22 -10.90
C TYR A 90 5.84 -3.90 -12.25
N THR A 91 6.59 -4.98 -12.51
CA THR A 91 6.58 -5.69 -13.81
C THR A 91 5.97 -7.10 -13.74
N ASP A 92 5.43 -7.49 -12.59
CA ASP A 92 4.80 -8.79 -12.43
C ASP A 92 3.49 -8.89 -13.23
N LEU A 93 3.00 -10.11 -13.46
CA LEU A 93 1.85 -10.36 -14.33
C LEU A 93 0.58 -9.65 -13.84
N ARG A 94 0.39 -9.54 -12.52
CA ARG A 94 -0.77 -8.88 -11.93
C ARG A 94 -0.68 -7.37 -12.10
N ALA A 95 0.48 -6.77 -11.86
CA ALA A 95 0.71 -5.35 -12.16
C ALA A 95 0.44 -5.04 -13.64
N ARG A 96 0.97 -5.84 -14.57
CA ARG A 96 0.75 -5.65 -16.01
C ARG A 96 -0.72 -5.74 -16.41
N TYR A 97 -1.46 -6.68 -15.83
CA TYR A 97 -2.90 -6.82 -16.07
C TYR A 97 -3.67 -5.59 -15.57
N LEU A 98 -3.41 -5.15 -14.35
CA LEU A 98 -4.08 -3.98 -13.77
C LEU A 98 -3.70 -2.69 -14.50
N SER A 99 -2.45 -2.54 -14.93
CA SER A 99 -2.02 -1.41 -15.75
C SER A 99 -2.72 -1.39 -17.11
N ALA A 100 -2.85 -2.53 -17.78
CA ALA A 100 -3.62 -2.62 -19.03
C ALA A 100 -5.10 -2.27 -18.81
N GLN A 101 -5.69 -2.73 -17.70
CA GLN A 101 -7.07 -2.40 -17.34
C GLN A 101 -7.24 -0.89 -17.06
N ALA A 102 -6.30 -0.27 -16.35
CA ALA A 102 -6.29 1.15 -16.07
C ALA A 102 -6.17 1.98 -17.37
N ALA A 103 -5.23 1.60 -18.24
CA ALA A 103 -4.99 2.27 -19.51
C ALA A 103 -6.18 2.18 -20.47
N PHE A 104 -6.93 1.06 -20.46
CA PHE A 104 -8.14 0.91 -21.28
C PHE A 104 -9.29 1.86 -20.87
N ARG A 105 -9.31 2.33 -19.62
CA ARG A 105 -10.38 3.18 -19.07
C ARG A 105 -10.02 4.67 -19.01
N LEU A 106 -8.82 5.05 -19.43
CA LEU A 106 -8.37 6.44 -19.58
C LEU A 106 -8.82 7.01 -20.92
#